data_AF-A0AAV5IAZ0-F1
#
_entry.id   AF-A0AAV5IAZ0-F1
#
_cell.length_a   1.000
_cell.length_b   1.000
_cell.length_c   1.000
_cell.angle_alpha   90.00
_cell.angle_beta   90.00
_cell.angle_gamma   90.00
#
_symmetry.space_group_name_H-M   'P 1'
#
loop_
_entity.id
_entity.type
_entity.pdbx_description
1 polymer ?
#
loop_
_entity_poly.entity_id
_entity_poly.type
_entity_poly.pdbx_seq_one_letter_code
_entity_poly.pdbx_strand_id
1 'polypeptide(L)'
;MVLMAFGVFAAGLKILEDLTKNSVLKQQQVLEEILTRNVNSLSSSSGRKKKLVPSIAKYIDKKLSSAHLMSLVMMKHLDGLTQGKWMYLFFTKLDIKTPSRLMPRTFLTSLIKAAQQKNSSESKIYASLIETVLCLDSKQSLYCQLFCGLVQQDYVIVVGSSFASTFLKAISFLEDHCEELCSNKKTGHLSDWITDLGCRNQVSLIISTPNLELADLLEQACSSKSWEGIVEELWPRAKYTDTVVTGSKVQYIPSLEFYGGGLPLISQLYASSEYYFGIN
;
A
#
# COMPACT_ATOMS: atom_id res chain seq x y z
N MET A 1 3.43 -25.93 5.60
CA MET A 1 3.40 -24.46 5.59
C MET A 1 4.68 -23.81 6.15
N VAL A 2 5.52 -24.54 6.90
CA VAL A 2 6.82 -24.05 7.43
C VAL A 2 7.95 -24.08 6.39
N LEU A 3 7.95 -25.01 5.42
CA LEU A 3 9.03 -25.13 4.43
C LEU A 3 9.09 -24.01 3.37
N MET A 4 7.97 -23.35 3.03
CA MET A 4 7.99 -22.24 2.07
C MET A 4 8.58 -20.96 2.68
N ALA A 5 8.49 -20.78 4.01
CA ALA A 5 9.13 -19.67 4.70
C ALA A 5 10.67 -19.79 4.67
N PHE A 6 11.22 -21.00 4.82
CA PHE A 6 12.67 -21.24 4.79
C PHE A 6 13.31 -20.98 3.41
N GLY A 7 12.66 -21.40 2.32
CA GLY A 7 13.19 -21.18 0.96
C GLY A 7 13.22 -19.71 0.55
N VAL A 8 12.22 -18.92 0.97
CA VAL A 8 12.12 -17.48 0.67
C VAL A 8 13.04 -16.66 1.59
N PHE A 9 13.19 -17.06 2.86
CA PHE A 9 14.12 -16.44 3.79
C PHE A 9 15.58 -16.62 3.34
N ALA A 10 15.93 -17.82 2.84
CA ALA A 10 17.27 -18.09 2.30
C ALA A 10 17.60 -17.25 1.04
N ALA A 11 16.62 -17.04 0.15
CA ALA A 11 16.80 -16.19 -1.03
C ALA A 11 17.00 -14.71 -0.66
N GLY A 12 16.23 -14.21 0.31
CA GLY A 12 16.38 -12.85 0.81
C GLY A 12 17.69 -12.64 1.57
N LEU A 13 18.14 -13.63 2.35
CA LEU A 13 19.43 -13.60 3.06
C LEU A 13 20.61 -13.58 2.07
N LYS A 14 20.54 -14.37 1.00
CA LYS A 14 21.56 -14.38 -0.06
C LYS A 14 21.63 -13.04 -0.80
N ILE A 15 20.48 -12.41 -1.06
CA ILE A 15 20.41 -11.05 -1.62
C ILE A 15 21.02 -10.04 -0.63
N LEU A 16 20.74 -10.20 0.67
CA LEU A 16 21.31 -9.35 1.73
C LEU A 16 22.83 -9.44 1.71
N GLU A 17 23.40 -10.65 1.77
CA GLU A 17 24.85 -10.89 1.75
C GLU A 17 25.53 -10.36 0.49
N ASP A 18 24.89 -10.55 -0.66
CA ASP A 18 25.39 -10.03 -1.95
C ASP A 18 25.34 -8.49 -2.02
N LEU A 19 24.42 -7.85 -1.30
CA LEU A 19 24.34 -6.39 -1.21
C LEU A 19 25.34 -5.84 -0.20
N THR A 20 25.57 -6.48 0.95
CA THR A 20 26.57 -6.03 1.93
C THR A 20 28.00 -6.18 1.44
N LYS A 21 28.32 -7.26 0.70
CA LYS A 21 29.69 -7.50 0.21
C LYS A 21 30.11 -6.60 -0.96
N ASN A 22 29.15 -6.11 -1.75
CA ASN A 22 29.41 -5.40 -3.01
C ASN A 22 28.66 -4.05 -3.11
N SER A 23 28.24 -3.47 -1.98
CA SER A 23 27.35 -2.30 -1.93
C SER A 23 27.88 -1.12 -2.75
N VAL A 24 29.14 -0.74 -2.56
CA VAL A 24 29.78 0.41 -3.22
C VAL A 24 29.88 0.19 -4.73
N LEU A 25 30.33 -0.99 -5.17
CA LEU A 25 30.45 -1.32 -6.59
C LEU A 25 29.08 -1.32 -7.29
N LYS A 26 28.06 -1.89 -6.64
CA LYS A 26 26.69 -1.90 -7.15
C LYS A 26 26.08 -0.50 -7.17
N GLN A 27 26.33 0.33 -6.15
CA GLN A 27 25.87 1.72 -6.11
C GLN A 27 26.49 2.54 -7.23
N GLN A 28 27.80 2.36 -7.49
CA GLN A 28 28.52 3.08 -8.53
C GLN A 28 28.09 2.64 -9.94
N GLN A 29 27.87 1.34 -10.14
CA GLN A 29 27.35 0.80 -11.40
C GLN A 29 25.90 1.24 -11.67
N VAL A 30 25.06 1.32 -10.62
CA VAL A 30 23.71 1.86 -10.71
C VAL A 30 23.74 3.37 -11.01
N LEU A 31 24.64 4.12 -10.37
CA LEU A 31 24.80 5.55 -10.61
C LEU A 31 25.24 5.83 -12.05
N GLU A 32 26.22 5.07 -12.57
CA GLU A 32 26.64 5.11 -13.97
C GLU A 32 25.48 4.81 -14.93
N GLU A 33 24.69 3.76 -14.68
CA GLU A 33 23.51 3.44 -15.49
C GLU A 33 22.45 4.55 -15.44
N ILE A 34 22.25 5.19 -14.29
CA ILE A 34 21.33 6.32 -14.12
C ILE A 34 21.84 7.51 -14.92
N LEU A 35 23.10 7.90 -14.74
CA LEU A 35 23.68 9.04 -15.44
C LEU A 35 23.64 8.85 -16.96
N THR A 36 23.91 7.63 -17.43
CA THR A 36 23.86 7.29 -18.86
C THR A 36 22.44 7.30 -19.42
N ARG A 37 21.42 6.87 -18.64
CA ARG A 37 20.02 6.86 -19.08
C ARG A 37 19.30 8.20 -18.86
N ASN A 38 19.77 9.04 -17.94
CA ASN A 38 19.09 10.28 -17.53
C ASN A 38 19.68 11.55 -18.16
N VAL A 39 20.62 11.45 -19.11
CA VAL A 39 21.14 12.59 -19.89
C VAL A 39 20.02 13.46 -20.49
N ASN A 40 18.80 12.94 -20.70
CA ASN A 40 17.67 13.71 -21.24
C ASN A 40 16.40 13.72 -20.38
N SER A 41 16.49 13.40 -19.08
CA SER A 41 15.27 13.06 -18.36
C SER A 41 15.40 13.19 -16.84
N LEU A 42 15.16 14.37 -16.28
CA LEU A 42 14.89 14.58 -14.84
C LEU A 42 13.44 15.03 -14.60
N SER A 43 12.95 14.91 -13.37
CA SER A 43 11.56 15.18 -12.97
C SER A 43 11.20 16.65 -13.09
N SER A 44 10.75 17.02 -14.27
CA SER A 44 9.88 18.16 -14.55
C SER A 44 9.00 17.71 -15.70
N SER A 45 7.73 18.10 -15.74
CA SER A 45 6.96 17.89 -16.97
C SER A 45 7.79 18.44 -18.13
N SER A 46 8.13 17.63 -19.11
CA SER A 46 8.61 18.16 -20.38
C SER A 46 7.38 18.77 -21.06
N GLY A 47 7.06 20.02 -20.70
CA GLY A 47 5.86 20.73 -21.12
C GLY A 47 4.55 20.02 -20.77
N ARG A 48 4.02 20.21 -19.55
CA ARG A 48 2.68 19.78 -19.08
C ARG A 48 2.31 18.29 -19.25
N LYS A 49 3.14 17.45 -19.87
CA LYS A 49 2.89 16.02 -20.10
C LYS A 49 3.69 15.16 -19.13
N LYS A 50 3.10 14.02 -18.74
CA LYS A 50 3.78 13.01 -17.93
C LYS A 50 4.89 12.38 -18.75
N LYS A 51 6.09 12.34 -18.17
CA LYS A 51 7.24 11.68 -18.74
C LYS A 51 7.01 10.16 -18.80
N LEU A 52 7.22 9.58 -19.98
CA LEU A 52 7.14 8.14 -20.20
C LEU A 52 8.51 7.52 -20.03
N VAL A 53 8.60 6.54 -19.13
CA VAL A 53 9.84 5.84 -18.82
C VAL A 53 9.69 4.39 -19.28
N PRO A 54 10.54 3.91 -20.21
CA PRO A 54 10.53 2.51 -20.62
C PRO A 54 10.82 1.57 -19.45
N SER A 55 10.11 0.45 -19.38
CA SER A 55 10.36 -0.60 -18.38
C SER A 55 10.32 -1.97 -19.07
N ILE A 56 11.25 -2.84 -18.70
CA ILE A 56 11.32 -4.24 -19.18
C ILE A 56 10.80 -5.21 -18.12
N ALA A 57 10.29 -6.37 -18.54
CA ALA A 57 9.68 -7.35 -17.63
C ALA A 57 10.64 -7.83 -16.52
N LYS A 58 11.92 -8.10 -16.86
CA LYS A 58 12.97 -8.49 -15.89
C LYS A 58 13.13 -7.48 -14.75
N TYR A 59 12.88 -6.20 -15.04
CA TYR A 59 12.99 -5.16 -14.03
C TYR A 59 11.84 -5.25 -13.01
N ILE A 60 10.62 -5.61 -13.44
CA ILE A 60 9.47 -5.84 -12.54
C ILE A 60 9.76 -6.98 -11.55
N ASP A 61 10.43 -8.04 -12.00
CA ASP A 61 10.80 -9.15 -11.11
C ASP A 61 11.78 -8.71 -10.02
N LYS A 62 12.79 -7.93 -10.40
CA LYS A 62 13.76 -7.33 -9.45
C LYS A 62 13.06 -6.41 -8.44
N LYS A 63 12.01 -5.68 -8.87
CA LYS A 63 11.19 -4.84 -7.98
C LYS A 63 10.41 -5.68 -6.97
N LEU A 64 9.79 -6.77 -7.39
CA LEU A 64 9.10 -7.68 -6.46
C LEU A 64 10.08 -8.29 -5.44
N SER A 65 11.31 -8.60 -5.85
CA SER A 65 12.35 -9.07 -4.93
C SER A 65 12.73 -8.04 -3.84
N SER A 66 12.58 -6.73 -4.10
CA SER A 66 12.87 -5.70 -3.09
C SER A 66 11.88 -5.71 -1.92
N ALA A 67 10.64 -6.16 -2.14
CA ALA A 67 9.65 -6.31 -1.06
C ALA A 67 10.08 -7.32 -0.01
N HIS A 68 10.73 -8.42 -0.43
CA HIS A 68 11.32 -9.39 0.49
C HIS A 68 12.43 -8.76 1.34
N LEU A 69 13.27 -7.92 0.73
CA LEU A 69 14.37 -7.25 1.43
C LEU A 69 13.83 -6.29 2.50
N MET A 70 12.83 -5.47 2.15
CA MET A 70 12.17 -4.58 3.10
C MET A 70 11.56 -5.38 4.27
N SER A 71 10.84 -6.47 3.98
CA SER A 71 10.24 -7.33 5.01
C SER A 71 11.29 -7.89 5.98
N LEU A 72 12.45 -8.36 5.47
CA LEU A 72 13.53 -8.87 6.30
C LEU A 72 14.13 -7.80 7.24
N VAL A 73 14.33 -6.58 6.73
CA VAL A 73 14.82 -5.46 7.55
C VAL A 73 13.79 -5.13 8.62
N MET A 74 12.52 -5.01 8.26
CA MET A 74 11.44 -4.72 9.20
C MET A 74 11.32 -5.77 10.31
N MET A 75 11.41 -7.07 9.97
CA MET A 75 11.36 -8.16 10.96
C MET A 75 12.54 -8.17 11.94
N LYS A 76 13.65 -7.49 11.63
CA LYS A 76 14.78 -7.32 12.56
C LYS A 76 14.52 -6.24 13.60
N HIS A 77 13.70 -5.25 13.25
CA HIS A 77 13.43 -4.07 14.08
C HIS A 77 12.10 -4.15 14.83
N LEU A 78 11.13 -4.90 14.31
CA LEU A 78 9.79 -5.02 14.88
C LEU A 78 9.35 -6.48 14.96
N ASP A 79 9.00 -6.92 16.16
CA ASP A 79 8.50 -8.26 16.41
C ASP A 79 7.04 -8.45 15.93
N GLY A 80 6.66 -9.69 15.63
CA GLY A 80 5.27 -10.06 15.33
C GLY A 80 4.77 -9.72 13.92
N LEU A 81 5.64 -9.25 13.02
CA LEU A 81 5.24 -8.89 11.65
C LEU A 81 4.88 -10.08 10.73
N THR A 82 5.10 -11.32 11.18
CA THR A 82 4.81 -12.54 10.41
C THR A 82 3.37 -13.05 10.57
N GLN A 83 2.60 -12.50 11.52
CA GLN A 83 1.28 -13.01 11.92
C GLN A 83 0.16 -11.99 11.75
N GLY A 84 0.22 -11.20 10.68
CA GLY A 84 -0.80 -10.20 10.40
C GLY A 84 -0.86 -9.76 8.95
N LYS A 85 -1.72 -8.77 8.70
CA LYS A 85 -2.04 -8.20 7.41
C LYS A 85 -1.71 -6.72 7.32
N TRP A 86 -1.57 -6.26 6.09
CA TRP A 86 -1.29 -4.89 5.73
C TRP A 86 -2.57 -4.23 5.22
N MET A 87 -3.05 -3.22 5.94
CA MET A 87 -4.06 -2.31 5.45
C MET A 87 -3.37 -1.17 4.70
N TYR A 88 -2.95 -1.46 3.47
CA TYR A 88 -2.23 -0.52 2.62
C TYR A 88 -3.07 -0.07 1.44
N LEU A 89 -3.30 1.23 1.33
CA LEU A 89 -4.18 1.80 0.32
C LEU A 89 -3.47 1.94 -1.02
N PHE A 90 -4.02 1.26 -2.02
CA PHE A 90 -3.52 1.28 -3.39
C PHE A 90 -4.54 1.89 -4.33
N PHE A 91 -4.08 2.67 -5.30
CA PHE A 91 -4.93 3.24 -6.33
C PHE A 91 -4.36 2.94 -7.71
N THR A 92 -5.14 2.26 -8.52
CA THR A 92 -4.78 2.02 -9.91
C THR A 92 -5.31 3.14 -10.81
N LYS A 93 -4.74 3.23 -12.01
CA LYS A 93 -5.20 4.14 -13.06
C LYS A 93 -5.57 3.34 -14.30
N LEU A 94 -6.46 3.92 -15.10
CA LEU A 94 -6.91 3.34 -16.37
C LEU A 94 -5.71 3.06 -17.29
N ASP A 95 -5.73 1.90 -17.94
CA ASP A 95 -4.79 1.58 -19.01
C ASP A 95 -5.24 2.27 -20.30
N ILE A 96 -4.46 3.23 -20.78
CA ILE A 96 -4.69 3.88 -22.07
C ILE A 96 -3.61 3.36 -23.03
N LYS A 97 -4.01 2.70 -24.13
CA LYS A 97 -3.07 2.27 -25.16
C LYS A 97 -2.58 3.48 -25.93
N THR A 98 -1.27 3.58 -26.09
CA THR A 98 -0.65 4.52 -27.04
C THR A 98 -0.92 4.07 -28.49
N PRO A 99 -0.78 4.95 -29.49
CA PRO A 99 -0.85 4.56 -30.91
C PRO A 99 0.08 3.41 -31.28
N SER A 100 1.23 3.30 -30.60
CA SER A 100 2.21 2.21 -30.74
C SER A 100 1.85 0.92 -29.97
N ARG A 101 0.61 0.81 -29.47
CA ARG A 101 0.07 -0.33 -28.70
C ARG A 101 0.74 -0.60 -27.34
N LEU A 102 1.63 0.27 -26.89
CA LEU A 102 2.22 0.22 -25.55
C LEU A 102 1.25 0.79 -24.51
N MET A 103 1.23 0.21 -23.30
CA MET A 103 0.40 0.64 -22.18
C MET A 103 1.23 1.40 -21.14
N PRO A 104 1.27 2.75 -21.18
CA PRO A 104 1.82 3.54 -20.10
C PRO A 104 1.03 3.30 -18.81
N ARG A 105 1.72 2.85 -17.77
CA ARG A 105 1.16 2.62 -16.44
C ARG A 105 1.94 3.41 -15.41
N THR A 106 1.27 3.78 -14.32
CA THR A 106 2.02 4.19 -13.13
C THR A 106 2.77 2.98 -12.59
N PHE A 107 3.88 3.27 -11.93
CA PHE A 107 4.74 2.27 -11.34
C PHE A 107 3.96 1.28 -10.43
N LEU A 108 3.12 1.79 -9.51
CA LEU A 108 2.33 0.95 -8.60
C LEU A 108 1.29 0.10 -9.35
N THR A 109 0.60 0.69 -10.34
CA THR A 109 -0.37 -0.06 -11.16
C THR A 109 0.29 -1.22 -11.89
N SER A 110 1.52 -1.02 -12.38
CA SER A 110 2.27 -2.08 -13.04
C SER A 110 2.65 -3.22 -12.10
N LEU A 111 3.02 -2.92 -10.84
CA LEU A 111 3.37 -3.92 -9.84
C LEU A 111 2.16 -4.75 -9.41
N ILE A 112 1.06 -4.07 -9.08
CA ILE A 112 -0.20 -4.71 -8.65
C ILE A 112 -0.70 -5.69 -9.71
N LYS A 113 -0.73 -5.26 -10.98
CA LYS A 113 -1.16 -6.13 -12.10
C LYS A 113 -0.21 -7.29 -12.35
N ALA A 114 1.10 -7.09 -12.19
CA ALA A 114 2.08 -8.16 -12.34
C ALA A 114 1.96 -9.21 -11.21
N ALA A 115 1.76 -8.78 -9.97
CA ALA A 115 1.53 -9.68 -8.83
C ALA A 115 0.24 -10.50 -9.02
N GLN A 116 -0.84 -9.84 -9.47
CA GLN A 116 -2.11 -10.51 -9.79
C GLN A 116 -1.96 -11.59 -10.87
N GLN A 117 -1.23 -11.31 -11.96
CA GLN A 117 -0.99 -12.28 -13.03
C GLN A 117 -0.18 -13.50 -12.59
N LYS A 118 0.68 -13.34 -11.59
CA LYS A 118 1.54 -14.42 -11.08
C LYS A 118 0.85 -15.32 -10.06
N ASN A 119 -0.42 -15.06 -9.72
CA ASN A 119 -1.12 -15.75 -8.62
C ASN A 119 -0.26 -15.85 -7.35
N SER A 120 0.52 -14.80 -7.07
CA SER A 120 1.46 -14.80 -5.96
C SER A 120 0.71 -14.90 -4.63
N SER A 121 1.21 -15.74 -3.72
CA SER A 121 0.71 -15.86 -2.34
C SER A 121 0.75 -14.56 -1.54
N GLU A 122 1.45 -13.53 -2.05
CA GLU A 122 1.49 -12.16 -1.55
C GLU A 122 0.11 -11.51 -1.40
N SER A 123 -0.91 -11.96 -2.14
CA SER A 123 -2.29 -11.45 -1.98
C SER A 123 -2.86 -11.69 -0.58
N LYS A 124 -2.36 -12.68 0.16
CA LYS A 124 -2.80 -13.01 1.52
C LYS A 124 -2.24 -12.05 2.59
N ILE A 125 -1.26 -11.23 2.22
CA ILE A 125 -0.60 -10.28 3.13
C ILE A 125 -1.45 -9.02 3.31
N TYR A 126 -2.24 -8.63 2.30
CA TYR A 126 -3.05 -7.41 2.37
C TYR A 126 -4.45 -7.68 2.92
N ALA A 127 -4.99 -6.71 3.66
CA ALA A 127 -6.38 -6.73 4.10
C ALA A 127 -7.34 -6.37 2.95
N SER A 128 -6.93 -5.49 2.03
CA SER A 128 -7.69 -5.15 0.83
C SER A 128 -7.77 -6.31 -0.17
N LEU A 129 -8.94 -6.54 -0.74
CA LEU A 129 -9.11 -7.47 -1.87
C LEU A 129 -8.65 -6.84 -3.19
N ILE A 130 -8.09 -7.64 -4.09
CA ILE A 130 -7.44 -7.12 -5.31
C ILE A 130 -8.44 -6.40 -6.22
N GLU A 131 -9.69 -6.84 -6.25
CA GLU A 131 -10.77 -6.25 -7.03
C GLU A 131 -11.08 -4.82 -6.58
N THR A 132 -11.02 -4.54 -5.26
CA THR A 132 -11.26 -3.19 -4.74
C THR A 132 -10.11 -2.25 -5.09
N VAL A 133 -8.88 -2.76 -5.17
CA VAL A 133 -7.69 -2.02 -5.63
C VAL A 133 -7.72 -1.73 -7.14
N LEU A 134 -8.28 -2.65 -7.93
CA LEU A 134 -8.40 -2.52 -9.38
C LEU A 134 -9.58 -1.63 -9.82
N CYS A 135 -10.47 -1.25 -8.90
CA CYS A 135 -11.56 -0.32 -9.18
C CYS A 135 -11.02 1.04 -9.64
N LEU A 136 -11.54 1.52 -10.76
CA LEU A 136 -11.09 2.76 -11.40
C LEU A 136 -11.73 4.01 -10.78
N ASP A 137 -12.89 3.85 -10.15
CA ASP A 137 -13.50 4.90 -9.34
C ASP A 137 -12.76 4.96 -8.00
N SER A 138 -12.00 6.04 -7.79
CA SER A 138 -11.19 6.19 -6.58
C SER A 138 -12.03 6.30 -5.31
N LYS A 139 -13.28 6.81 -5.40
CA LYS A 139 -14.16 6.93 -4.24
C LYS A 139 -14.64 5.53 -3.81
N GLN A 140 -15.14 4.75 -4.77
CA GLN A 140 -15.59 3.38 -4.51
C GLN A 140 -14.43 2.49 -4.06
N SER A 141 -13.29 2.59 -4.74
CA SER A 141 -12.07 1.86 -4.39
C SER A 141 -11.62 2.16 -2.95
N LEU A 142 -11.58 3.44 -2.56
CA LEU A 142 -11.19 3.84 -1.21
C LEU A 142 -12.16 3.29 -0.16
N TYR A 143 -13.46 3.49 -0.37
CA TYR A 143 -14.50 2.99 0.54
C TYR A 143 -14.37 1.47 0.75
N CYS A 144 -14.27 0.70 -0.33
CA CYS A 144 -14.22 -0.75 -0.27
C CYS A 144 -12.91 -1.27 0.34
N GLN A 145 -11.77 -0.62 0.06
CA GLN A 145 -10.51 -0.97 0.71
C GLN A 145 -10.56 -0.71 2.22
N LEU A 146 -11.06 0.45 2.64
CA LEU A 146 -11.25 0.81 4.05
C LEU A 146 -12.15 -0.19 4.76
N PHE A 147 -13.31 -0.51 4.17
CA PHE A 147 -14.23 -1.49 4.72
C PHE A 147 -13.57 -2.87 4.90
N CYS A 148 -12.81 -3.35 3.90
CA CYS A 148 -12.07 -4.61 3.99
C CYS A 148 -11.03 -4.58 5.13
N GLY A 149 -10.36 -3.44 5.33
CA GLY A 149 -9.40 -3.21 6.41
C GLY A 149 -10.04 -3.23 7.80
N LEU A 150 -11.20 -2.60 7.95
CA LEU A 150 -11.96 -2.54 9.20
C LEU A 150 -12.50 -3.94 9.59
N VAL A 151 -13.06 -4.69 8.65
CA VAL A 151 -13.54 -6.05 8.95
C VAL A 151 -12.42 -7.00 9.37
N GLN A 152 -11.18 -6.70 9.00
CA GLN A 152 -10.01 -7.51 9.36
C GLN A 152 -9.15 -6.81 10.41
N GLN A 153 -9.69 -5.87 11.17
CA GLN A 153 -8.93 -5.02 12.10
C GLN A 153 -8.03 -5.84 13.05
N ASP A 154 -8.54 -6.98 13.54
CA ASP A 154 -7.83 -7.85 14.48
C ASP A 154 -6.63 -8.57 13.86
N TYR A 155 -6.42 -8.44 12.55
CA TYR A 155 -5.25 -9.00 11.86
C TYR A 155 -4.34 -7.91 11.32
N VAL A 156 -4.75 -6.64 11.31
CA VAL A 156 -3.96 -5.55 10.72
C VAL A 156 -2.80 -5.20 11.64
N ILE A 157 -1.58 -5.32 11.12
CA ILE A 157 -0.32 -5.01 11.81
C ILE A 157 0.41 -3.82 11.17
N VAL A 158 0.04 -3.44 9.95
CA VAL A 158 0.61 -2.30 9.23
C VAL A 158 -0.53 -1.57 8.56
N VAL A 159 -0.56 -0.25 8.70
CA VAL A 159 -1.49 0.65 8.02
C VAL A 159 -0.70 1.61 7.14
N GLY A 160 -1.29 2.12 6.07
CA GLY A 160 -0.66 3.22 5.35
C GLY A 160 -1.04 3.35 3.88
N SER A 161 -0.21 4.10 3.17
CA SER A 161 -0.29 4.30 1.73
C SER A 161 1.03 4.89 1.22
N SER A 162 1.21 4.94 -0.10
CA SER A 162 2.49 5.40 -0.67
C SER A 162 2.89 6.82 -0.31
N PHE A 163 1.96 7.70 0.06
CA PHE A 163 2.27 9.06 0.49
C PHE A 163 1.43 9.48 1.68
N ALA A 164 2.03 10.23 2.61
CA ALA A 164 1.34 10.76 3.79
C ALA A 164 0.02 11.47 3.43
N SER A 165 0.05 12.30 2.39
CA SER A 165 -1.12 13.02 1.89
C SER A 165 -2.27 12.12 1.42
N THR A 166 -1.98 10.91 0.94
CA THR A 166 -2.99 9.94 0.52
C THR A 166 -3.60 9.24 1.72
N PHE A 167 -2.78 8.89 2.72
CA PHE A 167 -3.26 8.26 3.94
C PHE A 167 -4.14 9.22 4.75
N LEU A 168 -3.72 10.48 4.91
CA LEU A 168 -4.53 11.51 5.56
C LEU A 168 -5.89 11.72 4.86
N LYS A 169 -5.92 11.72 3.52
CA LYS A 169 -7.18 11.78 2.78
C LYS A 169 -8.08 10.58 3.03
N ALA A 170 -7.51 9.41 3.28
CA ALA A 170 -8.29 8.23 3.61
C ALA A 170 -8.86 8.30 5.03
N ILE A 171 -8.12 8.89 5.98
CA ILE A 171 -8.61 9.15 7.34
C ILE A 171 -9.76 10.17 7.29
N SER A 172 -9.60 11.29 6.58
CA SER A 172 -10.72 12.24 6.40
C SER A 172 -11.92 11.60 5.68
N PHE A 173 -11.67 10.70 4.73
CA PHE A 173 -12.76 9.97 4.07
C PHE A 173 -13.50 9.02 5.01
N LEU A 174 -12.77 8.34 5.92
CA LEU A 174 -13.37 7.53 6.98
C LEU A 174 -14.26 8.39 7.87
N GLU A 175 -13.77 9.57 8.27
CA GLU A 175 -14.51 10.54 9.08
C GLU A 175 -15.82 10.93 8.41
N ASP A 176 -15.76 11.32 7.13
CA ASP A 176 -16.93 11.73 6.35
C ASP A 176 -17.97 10.61 6.12
N HIS A 177 -17.56 9.33 6.15
CA HIS A 177 -18.42 8.18 5.84
C HIS A 177 -18.59 7.22 7.03
N CYS A 178 -18.23 7.67 8.24
CA CYS A 178 -18.18 6.81 9.42
C CYS A 178 -19.56 6.21 9.74
N GLU A 179 -20.60 7.03 9.75
CA GLU A 179 -21.99 6.59 10.00
C GLU A 179 -22.47 5.60 8.95
N GLU A 180 -22.10 5.82 7.68
CA GLU A 180 -22.46 4.94 6.58
C GLU A 180 -21.78 3.58 6.72
N LEU A 181 -20.49 3.56 7.06
CA LEU A 181 -19.72 2.33 7.31
C LEU A 181 -20.33 1.53 8.47
N CYS A 182 -20.71 2.21 9.54
CA CYS A 182 -21.38 1.60 10.70
C CYS A 182 -22.74 1.01 10.33
N SER A 183 -23.60 1.78 9.66
CA SER A 183 -24.93 1.33 9.19
C SER A 183 -24.83 0.12 8.27
N ASN A 184 -23.90 0.16 7.31
CA ASN A 184 -23.67 -0.91 6.36
C ASN A 184 -23.20 -2.18 7.07
N LYS A 185 -22.34 -2.03 8.09
CA LYS A 185 -21.90 -3.17 8.89
C LYS A 185 -23.01 -3.77 9.75
N LYS A 186 -23.87 -2.94 10.35
CA LYS A 186 -25.03 -3.38 11.17
C LYS A 186 -26.08 -4.10 10.33
N THR A 187 -26.38 -3.59 9.15
CA THR A 187 -27.43 -4.11 8.26
C THR A 187 -26.95 -5.26 7.37
N GLY A 188 -25.64 -5.41 7.18
CA GLY A 188 -25.09 -6.38 6.22
C GLY A 188 -25.30 -5.96 4.77
N HIS A 189 -25.63 -4.70 4.51
CA HIS A 189 -25.92 -4.17 3.18
C HIS A 189 -24.91 -3.11 2.76
N LEU A 190 -24.42 -3.21 1.53
CA LEU A 190 -23.52 -2.23 0.94
C LEU A 190 -24.32 -1.12 0.26
N SER A 191 -23.87 0.12 0.41
CA SER A 191 -24.51 1.28 -0.23
C SER A 191 -24.64 1.17 -1.74
N ASP A 192 -25.77 1.65 -2.27
CA ASP A 192 -26.11 1.54 -3.69
C ASP A 192 -25.24 2.38 -4.62
N TRP A 193 -24.55 3.40 -4.09
CA TRP A 193 -23.59 4.18 -4.87
C TRP A 193 -22.32 3.38 -5.21
N ILE A 194 -22.10 2.21 -4.58
CA ILE A 194 -21.10 1.25 -5.02
C ILE A 194 -21.67 0.46 -6.21
N THR A 195 -21.28 0.91 -7.41
CA THR A 195 -21.75 0.40 -8.70
C THR A 195 -20.72 -0.49 -9.39
N ASP A 196 -19.44 -0.40 -9.01
CA ASP A 196 -18.39 -1.28 -9.51
C ASP A 196 -18.66 -2.73 -9.06
N LEU A 197 -18.83 -3.63 -10.04
CA LEU A 197 -19.19 -5.02 -9.77
C LEU A 197 -18.10 -5.78 -9.00
N GLY A 198 -16.82 -5.46 -9.24
CA GLY A 198 -15.70 -6.09 -8.53
C GLY A 198 -15.75 -5.75 -7.04
N CYS A 199 -15.91 -4.46 -6.73
CA CYS A 199 -16.11 -3.97 -5.38
C CYS A 199 -17.35 -4.57 -4.72
N ARG A 200 -18.51 -4.47 -5.39
CA ARG A 200 -19.80 -4.90 -4.83
C ARG A 200 -19.78 -6.39 -4.51
N ASN A 201 -19.34 -7.23 -5.46
CA ASN A 201 -19.30 -8.68 -5.26
C ASN A 201 -18.38 -9.06 -4.10
N GLN A 202 -17.16 -8.52 -4.05
CA GLN A 202 -16.19 -8.87 -3.02
C GLN A 202 -16.57 -8.36 -1.63
N VAL A 203 -17.03 -7.12 -1.53
CA VAL A 203 -17.45 -6.55 -0.24
C VAL A 203 -18.73 -7.21 0.26
N SER A 204 -19.64 -7.61 -0.63
CA SER A 204 -20.87 -8.33 -0.26
C SER A 204 -20.57 -9.65 0.47
N LEU A 205 -19.50 -10.36 0.08
CA LEU A 205 -19.07 -11.59 0.76
C LEU A 205 -18.63 -11.35 2.21
N ILE A 206 -18.04 -10.18 2.49
CA ILE A 206 -17.48 -9.84 3.80
C ILE A 206 -18.51 -9.15 4.70
N ILE A 207 -19.34 -8.28 4.13
CA ILE A 207 -20.35 -7.50 4.86
C ILE A 207 -21.51 -8.37 5.36
N SER A 208 -21.81 -9.47 4.66
CA SER A 208 -22.94 -10.36 4.97
C SER A 208 -22.84 -11.04 6.34
N THR A 209 -21.65 -11.07 6.95
CA THR A 209 -21.47 -11.56 8.32
C THR A 209 -21.60 -10.40 9.29
N PRO A 210 -22.66 -10.32 10.12
CA PRO A 210 -22.76 -9.28 11.14
C PRO A 210 -21.60 -9.38 12.13
N ASN A 211 -21.03 -8.25 12.53
CA ASN A 211 -20.05 -8.17 13.62
C ASN A 211 -20.44 -6.96 14.48
N LEU A 212 -21.05 -7.24 15.63
CA LEU A 212 -21.53 -6.21 16.56
C LEU A 212 -20.36 -5.45 17.20
N GLU A 213 -19.28 -6.14 17.53
CA GLU A 213 -18.09 -5.51 18.13
C GLU A 213 -17.47 -4.46 17.19
N LEU A 214 -17.36 -4.77 15.89
CA LEU A 214 -16.88 -3.80 14.90
C LEU A 214 -17.87 -2.64 14.72
N ALA A 215 -19.17 -2.92 14.72
CA ALA A 215 -20.18 -1.87 14.58
C ALA A 215 -20.16 -0.91 15.78
N ASP A 216 -20.01 -1.43 16.99
CA ASP A 216 -19.92 -0.64 18.22
C ASP A 216 -18.62 0.18 18.26
N LEU A 217 -17.50 -0.40 17.82
CA LEU A 217 -16.24 0.32 17.67
C LEU A 217 -16.37 1.47 16.69
N LEU A 218 -16.95 1.23 15.52
CA LEU A 218 -17.21 2.30 14.53
C LEU A 218 -18.12 3.37 15.11
N GLU A 219 -19.19 3.01 15.81
CA GLU A 219 -20.09 3.97 16.43
C GLU A 219 -19.41 4.84 17.51
N GLN A 220 -18.50 4.26 18.30
CA GLN A 220 -17.68 5.00 19.26
C GLN A 220 -16.74 5.97 18.54
N ALA A 221 -16.02 5.51 17.51
CA ALA A 221 -15.19 6.34 16.67
C ALA A 221 -15.97 7.52 16.04
N CYS A 222 -17.15 7.26 15.47
CA CYS A 222 -17.97 8.30 14.82
C CYS A 222 -18.51 9.33 15.82
N SER A 223 -18.81 8.91 17.06
CA SER A 223 -19.37 9.80 18.09
C SER A 223 -18.30 10.57 18.88
N SER A 224 -17.02 10.24 18.68
CA SER A 224 -15.92 10.94 19.32
C SER A 224 -15.83 12.41 18.86
N LYS A 225 -15.52 13.30 19.81
CA LYS A 225 -15.28 14.72 19.54
C LYS A 225 -13.90 14.98 18.90
N SER A 226 -13.00 14.02 19.01
CA SER A 226 -11.63 14.10 18.49
C SER A 226 -11.24 12.78 17.83
N TRP A 227 -10.62 12.88 16.66
CA TRP A 227 -10.04 11.74 15.94
C TRP A 227 -8.56 11.55 16.27
N GLU A 228 -8.08 12.16 17.35
CA GLU A 228 -6.74 11.89 17.88
C GLU A 228 -6.61 10.41 18.23
N GLY A 229 -5.56 9.75 17.73
CA GLY A 229 -5.33 8.32 17.98
C GLY A 229 -6.26 7.35 17.23
N ILE A 230 -7.12 7.84 16.35
CA ILE A 230 -8.15 7.02 15.70
C ILE A 230 -7.59 5.81 14.94
N VAL A 231 -6.38 5.92 14.39
CA VAL A 231 -5.75 4.81 13.66
C VAL A 231 -5.40 3.66 14.61
N GLU A 232 -4.93 3.96 15.82
CA GLU A 232 -4.68 2.94 16.84
C GLU A 232 -6.00 2.34 17.35
N GLU A 233 -7.05 3.15 17.50
CA GLU A 233 -8.37 2.67 17.91
C GLU A 233 -9.00 1.72 16.88
N LEU A 234 -8.97 2.09 15.59
CA LEU A 234 -9.52 1.28 14.50
C LEU A 234 -8.66 0.05 14.17
N TRP A 235 -7.35 0.11 14.43
CA TRP A 235 -6.41 -0.98 14.17
C TRP A 235 -5.47 -1.18 15.37
N PRO A 236 -5.97 -1.74 16.48
CA PRO A 236 -5.25 -1.81 17.77
C PRO A 236 -4.00 -2.70 17.73
N ARG A 237 -3.86 -3.53 16.70
CA ARG A 237 -2.67 -4.37 16.49
C ARG A 237 -1.65 -3.76 15.54
N ALA A 238 -1.94 -2.59 14.95
CA ALA A 238 -1.01 -1.89 14.10
C ALA A 238 0.31 -1.61 14.85
N LYS A 239 1.43 -1.81 14.17
CA LYS A 239 2.78 -1.64 14.72
C LYS A 239 3.45 -0.38 14.22
N TYR A 240 3.06 0.08 13.03
CA TYR A 240 3.56 1.30 12.43
C TYR A 240 2.68 1.73 11.24
N THR A 241 2.85 2.98 10.85
CA THR A 241 2.29 3.54 9.62
C THR A 241 3.35 3.54 8.52
N ASP A 242 3.13 2.77 7.46
CA ASP A 242 4.00 2.76 6.28
C ASP A 242 3.61 3.85 5.30
N THR A 243 4.38 4.94 5.28
CA THR A 243 4.15 6.02 4.33
C THR A 243 5.38 6.90 4.11
N VAL A 244 5.47 7.51 2.92
CA VAL A 244 6.54 8.47 2.63
C VAL A 244 6.27 9.78 3.39
N VAL A 245 7.13 10.04 4.39
CA VAL A 245 7.15 11.25 5.22
C VAL A 245 8.42 12.08 5.03
N THR A 246 9.27 11.73 4.06
CA THR A 246 10.52 12.45 3.76
C THR A 246 10.33 13.53 2.69
N GLY A 247 11.31 14.42 2.54
CA GLY A 247 11.29 15.51 1.55
C GLY A 247 10.11 16.45 1.74
N SER A 248 9.35 16.73 0.67
CA SER A 248 8.17 17.60 0.74
C SER A 248 6.99 17.01 1.53
N LYS A 249 7.10 15.77 2.03
CA LYS A 249 6.06 15.13 2.82
C LYS A 249 6.24 15.28 4.34
N VAL A 250 7.38 15.82 4.80
CA VAL A 250 7.65 16.10 6.23
C VAL A 250 6.55 16.98 6.85
N GLN A 251 5.98 17.90 6.08
CA GLN A 251 4.90 18.78 6.51
C GLN A 251 3.62 18.06 6.99
N TYR A 252 3.46 16.77 6.67
CA TYR A 252 2.30 15.97 7.08
C TYR A 252 2.53 15.17 8.37
N ILE A 253 3.75 15.16 8.90
CA ILE A 253 4.09 14.40 10.13
C ILE A 253 3.18 14.79 11.31
N PRO A 254 2.95 16.08 11.63
CA PRO A 254 2.12 16.43 12.79
C PRO A 254 0.69 15.90 12.69
N SER A 255 0.09 15.93 11.49
CA SER A 255 -1.24 15.36 11.27
C SER A 255 -1.25 13.84 11.38
N LEU A 256 -0.20 13.17 10.88
CA LEU A 256 -0.08 11.72 11.01
C LEU A 256 0.12 11.29 12.46
N GLU A 257 0.90 12.04 13.25
CA GLU A 257 1.08 11.78 14.68
C GLU A 257 -0.22 11.98 15.45
N PHE A 258 -0.98 13.04 15.13
CA PHE A 258 -2.30 13.29 15.71
C PHE A 258 -3.25 12.12 15.49
N TYR A 259 -3.45 11.66 14.25
CA TYR A 259 -4.35 10.53 13.99
C TYR A 259 -3.76 9.17 14.40
N GLY A 260 -2.43 9.07 14.48
CA GLY A 260 -1.69 7.81 14.61
C GLY A 260 -1.61 7.24 16.03
N GLY A 261 -1.88 8.01 17.08
CA GLY A 261 -1.85 7.50 18.46
C GLY A 261 -0.45 7.14 18.97
N GLY A 262 0.60 7.70 18.36
CA GLY A 262 1.99 7.32 18.68
C GLY A 262 2.52 6.13 17.87
N LEU A 263 1.77 5.64 16.89
CA LEU A 263 2.30 4.69 15.90
C LEU A 263 3.53 5.28 15.17
N PRO A 264 4.66 4.56 15.13
CA PRO A 264 5.83 4.99 14.37
C PRO A 264 5.52 5.23 12.90
N LEU A 265 6.06 6.32 12.34
CA LEU A 265 5.97 6.63 10.91
C LEU A 265 7.21 6.10 10.19
N ILE A 266 7.03 5.17 9.26
CA ILE A 266 8.14 4.49 8.57
C ILE A 266 8.06 4.72 7.07
N SER A 267 9.15 5.23 6.49
CA SER A 267 9.36 5.32 5.05
C SER A 267 10.36 4.25 4.62
N GLN A 268 9.86 3.11 4.15
CA GLN A 268 10.72 1.95 3.84
C GLN A 268 11.49 2.09 2.54
N LEU A 269 10.93 2.81 1.55
CA LEU A 269 11.41 2.76 0.17
C LEU A 269 11.68 4.15 -0.41
N TYR A 270 12.85 4.30 -1.01
CA TYR A 270 13.16 5.40 -1.93
C TYR A 270 13.21 4.89 -3.37
N ALA A 271 12.24 5.31 -4.18
CA ALA A 271 12.09 4.87 -5.56
C ALA A 271 11.48 5.94 -6.48
N SER A 272 11.60 5.70 -7.78
CA SER A 272 10.96 6.46 -8.85
C SER A 272 10.38 5.53 -9.92
N SER A 273 9.68 6.11 -10.90
CA SER A 273 9.25 5.38 -12.10
C SER A 273 10.43 4.77 -12.87
N GLU A 274 11.61 5.40 -12.79
CA GLU A 274 12.84 4.97 -13.45
C GLU A 274 13.52 3.85 -12.67
N TYR A 275 13.71 4.04 -11.36
CA TYR A 275 14.56 3.15 -10.59
C TYR A 275 14.17 2.98 -9.11
N TYR A 276 14.46 1.80 -8.53
CA TYR A 276 14.48 1.54 -7.08
C TYR A 276 15.85 1.92 -6.54
N PHE A 277 15.93 3.01 -5.79
CA PHE A 277 17.22 3.54 -5.37
C PHE A 277 17.73 2.86 -4.10
N GLY A 278 16.86 2.64 -3.12
CA GLY A 278 17.27 2.04 -1.86
C GLY A 278 16.12 1.86 -0.88
N ILE A 279 16.42 1.17 0.21
CA ILE A 279 15.52 0.99 1.35
C ILE A 279 16.15 1.66 2.59
N ASN A 280 15.31 2.04 3.54
CA ASN A 280 15.72 2.55 4.85
C ASN A 280 15.93 1.39 5.83
#